data_AF-S2JMZ8-F1
#
_entry.id   AF-S2JMZ8-F1
#
_cell.length_a   1.000
_cell.length_b   1.000
_cell.length_c   1.000
_cell.angle_alpha   90.00
_cell.angle_beta   90.00
_cell.angle_gamma   90.00
#
_symmetry.space_group_name_H-M   'P 1'
#
loop_
_entity.id
_entity.type
_entity.pdbx_description
1 polymer ?
#
loop_
_entity_poly.entity_id
_entity_poly.type
_entity_poly.pdbx_seq_one_letter_code
_entity_poly.pdbx_strand_id
1 'polypeptide(L)'
;MADITTRQVGALNSLEYKLYFEKNGVPVSPFHDIPLFANAEKTVFNMVVEIPRWTNAKLEICKEIAMNPIVQDTKKGKLRFVRNCFPHKGYIWNYGAFPQTWEDPNHSHPETKARGDNDPIDVIEIGEQVATPGQIKQVKILGVMALLDEGETDWKVLAIDVNDPLAPKLNDIEDVEKHLPGLVRATNEWFRIYKIPDGKPENVFAFSGEAKNKKYATDVVLETHEAWKALISGSADKKDIEVVNTAVEDSPYKADTVDIPAASPQPAAPIDGSVDKWFFISGHNL
;
A
#
# COMPACT_ATOMS: atom_id res chain seq x y z
N MET A 1 5.43 -13.52 -13.64
CA MET A 1 4.40 -13.26 -12.62
C MET A 1 2.97 -13.46 -13.11
N ALA A 2 2.75 -13.84 -14.38
CA ALA A 2 1.42 -14.13 -14.92
C ALA A 2 0.69 -15.34 -14.28
N ASP A 3 1.20 -15.88 -13.18
CA ASP A 3 0.78 -17.15 -12.58
C ASP A 3 0.38 -17.03 -11.11
N ILE A 4 0.40 -15.83 -10.52
CA ILE A 4 -0.11 -15.61 -9.16
C ILE A 4 -1.59 -15.29 -9.26
N THR A 5 -2.42 -16.10 -8.62
CA THR A 5 -3.87 -15.94 -8.53
C THR A 5 -4.28 -15.64 -7.10
N THR A 6 -5.46 -15.06 -6.91
CA THR A 6 -6.01 -14.79 -5.58
C THR A 6 -7.00 -15.87 -5.14
N ARG A 7 -7.03 -16.12 -3.83
CA ARG A 7 -7.97 -17.02 -3.15
C ARG A 7 -8.79 -16.23 -2.14
N GLN A 8 -10.08 -16.04 -2.44
CA GLN A 8 -11.01 -15.34 -1.57
C GLN A 8 -11.63 -16.28 -0.53
N VAL A 9 -11.66 -15.83 0.71
CA VAL A 9 -12.37 -16.42 1.84
C VAL A 9 -13.41 -15.41 2.32
N GLY A 10 -14.67 -15.81 2.41
CA GLY A 10 -15.76 -14.94 2.86
C GLY A 10 -16.22 -13.90 1.82
N ALA A 11 -16.98 -12.91 2.29
CA ALA A 11 -17.53 -11.82 1.47
C ALA A 11 -16.72 -10.54 1.64
N LEU A 12 -16.42 -9.80 0.56
CA LEU A 12 -15.87 -8.43 0.71
C LEU A 12 -16.80 -7.58 1.59
N ASN A 13 -16.25 -6.65 2.38
CA ASN A 13 -16.99 -5.86 3.38
C ASN A 13 -17.55 -6.70 4.55
N SER A 14 -16.87 -7.79 4.93
CA SER A 14 -17.16 -8.60 6.11
C SER A 14 -15.90 -8.84 6.96
N LEU A 15 -16.06 -9.21 8.23
CA LEU A 15 -14.92 -9.51 9.13
C LEU A 15 -14.21 -10.81 8.74
N GLU A 16 -14.90 -11.69 8.00
CA GLU A 16 -14.41 -12.96 7.54
C GLU A 16 -13.55 -12.83 6.28
N TYR A 17 -13.63 -11.70 5.57
CA TYR A 17 -12.92 -11.46 4.32
C TYR A 17 -11.42 -11.62 4.46
N LYS A 18 -10.85 -12.51 3.66
CA LYS A 18 -9.40 -12.63 3.45
C LYS A 18 -9.14 -12.91 1.99
N LEU A 19 -8.13 -12.25 1.43
CA LEU A 19 -7.66 -12.49 0.07
C LEU A 19 -6.21 -12.99 0.13
N TYR A 20 -6.06 -14.30 -0.01
CA TYR A 20 -4.76 -14.97 -0.09
C TYR A 20 -4.25 -14.97 -1.53
N PHE A 21 -2.96 -15.30 -1.71
CA PHE A 21 -2.32 -15.42 -3.00
C PHE A 21 -1.74 -16.82 -3.17
N GLU A 22 -1.75 -17.32 -4.40
CA GLU A 22 -1.25 -18.63 -4.73
C GLU A 22 -0.54 -18.64 -6.07
N LYS A 23 0.52 -19.45 -6.19
CA LYS A 23 1.18 -19.76 -7.44
C LYS A 23 1.21 -21.27 -7.62
N ASN A 24 0.50 -21.78 -8.62
CA ASN A 24 0.39 -23.23 -8.86
C ASN A 24 -0.11 -24.02 -7.63
N GLY A 25 -1.03 -23.44 -6.86
CA GLY A 25 -1.58 -24.05 -5.63
C GLY A 25 -0.67 -23.97 -4.40
N VAL A 26 0.51 -23.33 -4.51
CA VAL A 26 1.39 -23.02 -3.38
C VAL A 26 1.04 -21.62 -2.87
N PRO A 27 0.74 -21.44 -1.58
CA PRO A 27 0.49 -20.13 -1.00
C PRO A 27 1.68 -19.18 -1.17
N VAL A 28 1.38 -17.92 -1.44
CA VAL A 28 2.36 -16.84 -1.66
C VAL A 28 2.06 -15.75 -0.64
N SER A 29 3.07 -15.31 0.11
CA SER A 29 2.95 -14.12 0.95
C SER A 29 3.04 -12.88 0.05
N PRO A 30 2.03 -12.01 0.00
CA PRO A 30 2.13 -10.76 -0.75
C PRO A 30 3.10 -9.77 -0.12
N PHE A 31 3.49 -9.97 1.14
CA PHE A 31 4.54 -9.19 1.79
C PHE A 31 5.92 -9.72 1.39
N HIS A 32 6.15 -11.03 1.40
CA HIS A 32 7.51 -11.59 1.36
C HIS A 32 7.86 -12.34 0.07
N ASP A 33 6.92 -13.03 -0.55
CA ASP A 33 7.20 -13.97 -1.65
C ASP A 33 7.09 -13.33 -3.04
N ILE A 34 6.37 -12.20 -3.17
CA ILE A 34 6.29 -11.46 -4.43
C ILE A 34 7.58 -10.62 -4.57
N PRO A 35 8.38 -10.78 -5.64
CA PRO A 35 9.59 -9.99 -5.81
C PRO A 35 9.30 -8.49 -5.90
N LEU A 36 10.12 -7.65 -5.26
CA LEU A 36 10.03 -6.19 -5.41
C LEU A 36 10.15 -5.77 -6.90
N PHE A 37 11.13 -6.32 -7.61
CA PHE A 37 11.41 -5.99 -9.00
C PHE A 37 10.71 -6.95 -9.96
N ALA A 38 10.10 -6.38 -11.01
CA ALA A 38 9.43 -7.13 -12.06
C ALA A 38 10.32 -7.48 -13.24
N ASN A 39 11.47 -6.82 -13.39
CA ASN A 39 12.45 -7.04 -14.46
C ASN A 39 13.88 -7.10 -13.94
N ALA A 40 14.77 -7.69 -14.74
CA ALA A 40 16.18 -7.89 -14.38
C ALA A 40 16.94 -6.56 -14.22
N GLU A 41 16.57 -5.54 -14.99
CA GLU A 41 17.19 -4.21 -14.93
C GLU A 41 16.79 -3.41 -13.69
N LYS A 42 15.85 -3.92 -12.87
CA LYS A 42 15.36 -3.28 -11.64
C LYS A 42 14.80 -1.87 -11.86
N THR A 43 14.11 -1.69 -12.98
CA THR A 43 13.48 -0.41 -13.38
C THR A 43 11.95 -0.46 -13.32
N VAL A 44 11.38 -1.66 -13.19
CA VAL A 44 9.96 -1.93 -13.05
C VAL A 44 9.73 -2.69 -11.75
N PHE A 45 8.72 -2.29 -11.01
CA PHE A 45 8.39 -2.79 -9.67
C PHE A 45 7.07 -3.53 -9.71
N ASN A 46 6.89 -4.50 -8.82
CA ASN A 46 5.59 -5.09 -8.57
C ASN A 46 4.89 -4.33 -7.47
N MET A 47 3.68 -3.85 -7.76
CA MET A 47 2.79 -3.29 -6.76
C MET A 47 1.71 -4.33 -6.43
N VAL A 48 1.48 -4.58 -5.16
CA VAL A 48 0.31 -5.34 -4.68
C VAL A 48 -0.79 -4.32 -4.39
N VAL A 49 -1.87 -4.36 -5.18
CA VAL A 49 -3.01 -3.46 -4.99
C VAL A 49 -3.86 -3.94 -3.83
N GLU A 50 -4.17 -3.04 -2.90
CA GLU A 50 -5.03 -3.31 -1.75
C GLU A 50 -6.41 -2.67 -1.95
N ILE A 51 -6.43 -1.37 -2.29
CA ILE A 51 -7.65 -0.56 -2.33
C ILE A 51 -7.82 0.04 -3.74
N PRO A 52 -8.86 -0.38 -4.49
CA PRO A 52 -9.19 0.23 -5.77
C PRO A 52 -9.56 1.70 -5.64
N ARG A 53 -9.21 2.49 -6.66
CA ARG A 53 -9.62 3.89 -6.74
C ARG A 53 -11.13 4.05 -6.58
N TRP A 54 -11.54 5.07 -5.83
CA TRP A 54 -12.90 5.46 -5.49
C TRP A 54 -13.68 4.48 -4.61
N THR A 55 -12.97 3.61 -3.89
CA THR A 55 -13.54 2.76 -2.84
C THR A 55 -13.14 3.24 -1.45
N ASN A 56 -13.83 2.75 -0.41
CA ASN A 56 -13.70 3.25 0.96
C ASN A 56 -13.19 2.19 1.94
N ALA A 57 -13.31 0.90 1.64
CA ALA A 57 -12.87 -0.16 2.53
C ALA A 57 -11.35 -0.07 2.71
N LYS A 58 -10.89 0.07 3.97
CA LYS A 58 -9.45 0.12 4.27
C LYS A 58 -8.92 -1.32 4.29
N LEU A 59 -8.63 -1.83 3.10
CA LEU A 59 -8.01 -3.13 2.89
C LEU A 59 -6.50 -2.99 3.02
N GLU A 60 -5.84 -3.98 3.60
CA GLU A 60 -4.39 -3.98 3.84
C GLU A 60 -3.83 -5.40 3.86
N ILE A 61 -2.57 -5.56 3.43
CA ILE A 61 -1.76 -6.74 3.70
C ILE A 61 -1.68 -6.92 5.22
N CYS A 62 -2.23 -8.02 5.72
CA CYS A 62 -2.26 -8.27 7.15
C CYS A 62 -0.92 -8.80 7.64
N LYS A 63 -0.16 -7.98 8.37
CA LYS A 63 1.15 -8.36 8.91
C LYS A 63 1.08 -9.50 9.93
N GLU A 64 -0.03 -9.63 10.65
CA GLU A 64 -0.20 -10.51 11.81
C GLU A 64 -0.70 -11.93 11.46
N ILE A 65 -1.06 -12.18 10.19
CA ILE A 65 -1.60 -13.47 9.74
C ILE A 65 -0.59 -14.13 8.81
N ALA A 66 -0.31 -15.41 9.04
CA ALA A 66 0.55 -16.21 8.16
C ALA A 66 0.12 -16.12 6.69
N MET A 67 1.10 -15.99 5.79
CA MET A 67 0.91 -15.71 4.36
C MET A 67 0.28 -14.34 4.04
N ASN A 68 0.22 -13.45 5.02
CA ASN A 68 -0.13 -12.03 4.95
C ASN A 68 -1.29 -11.71 3.98
N PRO A 69 -2.46 -12.36 4.10
CA PRO A 69 -3.59 -12.08 3.21
C PRO A 69 -4.01 -10.61 3.30
N ILE A 70 -4.63 -10.10 2.25
CA ILE A 70 -5.30 -8.81 2.34
C ILE A 70 -6.59 -8.98 3.15
N VAL A 71 -6.76 -8.17 4.19
CA VAL A 71 -7.95 -8.13 5.06
C VAL A 71 -8.47 -6.70 5.16
N GLN A 72 -9.67 -6.52 5.68
CA GLN A 72 -10.16 -5.18 6.02
C GLN A 72 -9.80 -4.84 7.46
N ASP A 73 -9.15 -3.69 7.66
CA ASP A 73 -8.82 -3.14 8.98
C ASP A 73 -10.09 -2.97 9.82
N THR A 74 -9.96 -3.08 11.14
CA THR A 74 -11.05 -2.90 12.09
C THR A 74 -10.72 -1.85 13.14
N LYS A 75 -11.70 -1.00 13.44
CA LYS A 75 -11.62 -0.02 14.53
C LYS A 75 -12.70 -0.31 15.55
N LYS A 76 -12.31 -0.66 16.78
CA LYS A 76 -13.22 -1.04 17.87
C LYS A 76 -14.16 -2.20 17.47
N GLY A 77 -13.62 -3.20 16.79
CA GLY A 77 -14.35 -4.40 16.35
C GLY A 77 -15.31 -4.17 15.18
N LYS A 78 -15.26 -3.02 14.50
CA LYS A 78 -16.05 -2.72 13.30
C LYS A 78 -15.13 -2.49 12.11
N LEU A 79 -15.57 -2.93 10.94
CA LEU A 79 -14.88 -2.70 9.67
C LEU A 79 -14.59 -1.20 9.47
N ARG A 80 -13.35 -0.88 9.10
CA ARG A 80 -12.92 0.49 8.85
C ARG A 80 -13.20 0.86 7.39
N PHE A 81 -13.86 2.00 7.23
CA PHE A 81 -14.07 2.64 5.94
C PHE A 81 -13.54 4.07 6.00
N VAL A 82 -12.61 4.44 5.12
CA VAL A 82 -12.18 5.83 4.95
C VAL A 82 -13.35 6.65 4.43
N ARG A 83 -13.55 7.84 4.99
CA ARG A 83 -14.71 8.68 4.71
C ARG A 83 -14.48 9.55 3.48
N ASN A 84 -15.55 9.87 2.75
CA ASN A 84 -15.48 10.80 1.63
C ASN A 84 -15.24 12.23 2.18
N CYS A 85 -14.09 12.81 1.83
CA CYS A 85 -13.72 14.16 2.22
C CYS A 85 -13.81 15.05 0.99
N PHE A 86 -14.77 15.95 0.92
CA PHE A 86 -15.03 16.77 -0.27
C PHE A 86 -13.75 17.49 -0.74
N PRO A 87 -13.38 17.42 -2.03
CA PRO A 87 -14.14 16.85 -3.17
C PRO A 87 -13.86 15.37 -3.50
N HIS A 88 -13.15 14.65 -2.63
CA HIS A 88 -12.58 13.31 -2.87
C HIS A 88 -13.53 12.15 -2.49
N LYS A 89 -13.82 11.27 -3.46
CA LYS A 89 -14.56 10.02 -3.21
C LYS A 89 -13.57 8.90 -2.87
N GLY A 90 -13.65 8.39 -1.64
CA GLY A 90 -12.78 7.31 -1.16
C GLY A 90 -11.29 7.63 -1.39
N TYR A 91 -10.52 6.60 -1.76
CA TYR A 91 -9.16 6.76 -2.24
C TYR A 91 -9.15 7.31 -3.68
N ILE A 92 -8.33 8.32 -3.97
CA ILE A 92 -8.30 8.96 -5.30
C ILE A 92 -7.25 8.36 -6.26
N TRP A 93 -6.60 7.26 -5.85
CA TRP A 93 -5.68 6.43 -6.65
C TRP A 93 -6.00 4.96 -6.45
N ASN A 94 -5.39 4.08 -7.25
CA ASN A 94 -5.24 2.70 -6.81
C ASN A 94 -4.16 2.70 -5.72
N TYR A 95 -4.48 2.16 -4.55
CA TYR A 95 -3.60 2.18 -3.39
C TYR A 95 -3.15 0.75 -3.06
N GLY A 96 -1.92 0.63 -2.59
CA GLY A 96 -1.36 -0.64 -2.16
C GLY A 96 0.07 -0.46 -1.72
N ALA A 97 0.87 -1.51 -1.83
CA ALA A 97 2.24 -1.52 -1.34
C ALA A 97 3.22 -2.13 -2.33
N PHE A 98 4.51 -1.83 -2.14
CA PHE A 98 5.57 -2.65 -2.71
C PHE A 98 5.89 -3.85 -1.79
N PRO A 99 5.86 -5.08 -2.32
CA PRO A 99 6.27 -6.24 -1.55
C PRO A 99 7.78 -6.17 -1.28
N GLN A 100 8.24 -6.93 -0.29
CA GLN A 100 9.63 -6.97 0.11
C GLN A 100 10.21 -5.60 0.49
N THR A 101 9.42 -4.74 1.09
CA THR A 101 9.85 -3.46 1.67
C THR A 101 9.32 -3.36 3.09
N TRP A 102 9.99 -2.60 3.96
CA TRP A 102 9.54 -2.40 5.33
C TRP A 102 10.02 -1.05 5.86
N GLU A 103 9.09 -0.25 6.36
CA GLU A 103 9.35 0.99 7.10
C GLU A 103 9.73 0.63 8.54
N ASP A 104 11.02 0.45 8.80
CA ASP A 104 11.51 -0.13 10.05
C ASP A 104 11.17 0.75 11.28
N PRO A 105 10.32 0.27 12.22
CA PRO A 105 9.94 1.01 13.42
C PRO A 105 11.05 1.04 14.48
N ASN A 106 12.15 0.31 14.30
CA ASN A 106 13.28 0.26 15.22
C ASN A 106 14.22 1.47 15.06
N HIS A 107 14.15 2.15 13.92
CA HIS A 107 15.03 3.25 13.57
C HIS A 107 14.25 4.53 13.28
N SER A 108 14.85 5.68 13.57
CA SER A 108 14.29 6.97 13.17
C SER A 108 14.86 7.36 11.82
N HIS A 109 13.99 7.71 10.87
CA HIS A 109 14.42 8.23 9.57
C HIS A 109 14.87 9.69 9.73
N PRO A 110 16.03 10.07 9.18
CA PRO A 110 16.58 11.42 9.35
C PRO A 110 15.73 12.52 8.70
N GLU A 111 15.00 12.20 7.63
CA GLU A 111 14.16 13.11 6.86
C GLU A 111 12.96 13.61 7.66
N THR A 112 12.31 12.71 8.37
CA THR A 112 11.05 12.94 9.10
C THR A 112 11.27 13.10 10.60
N LYS A 113 12.41 12.61 11.12
CA LYS A 113 12.73 12.49 12.55
C LYS A 113 11.71 11.65 13.33
N ALA A 114 11.10 10.70 12.63
CA ALA A 114 10.13 9.74 13.15
C ALA A 114 10.58 8.31 12.84
N ARG A 115 10.00 7.33 13.54
CA ARG A 115 10.20 5.90 13.24
C ARG A 115 9.35 5.48 12.05
N GLY A 116 9.70 4.41 11.35
CA GLY A 116 8.81 3.80 10.36
C GLY A 116 7.50 3.31 10.99
N ASP A 117 6.44 3.23 10.21
CA ASP A 117 5.09 2.81 10.63
C ASP A 117 4.92 1.28 10.72
N ASN A 118 6.00 0.52 10.54
CA ASN A 118 6.05 -0.94 10.60
C ASN A 118 5.34 -1.65 9.43
N ASP A 119 5.02 -0.95 8.35
CA ASP A 119 4.37 -1.51 7.16
C ASP A 119 5.30 -1.62 5.95
N PRO A 120 4.92 -2.38 4.90
CA PRO A 120 5.52 -2.22 3.58
C PRO A 120 5.36 -0.78 3.08
N ILE A 121 6.29 -0.29 2.27
CA ILE A 121 6.18 1.07 1.72
C ILE A 121 4.96 1.21 0.82
N ASP A 122 4.20 2.28 1.04
CA ASP A 122 2.95 2.54 0.36
C ASP A 122 3.13 3.10 -1.05
N VAL A 123 2.21 2.73 -1.93
CA VAL A 123 2.21 3.08 -3.36
C VAL A 123 0.84 3.62 -3.77
N ILE A 124 0.87 4.80 -4.40
CA ILE A 124 -0.27 5.38 -5.10
C ILE A 124 -0.06 5.29 -6.61
N GLU A 125 -0.86 4.45 -7.26
CA GLU A 125 -0.81 4.20 -8.70
C GLU A 125 -1.85 5.04 -9.44
N ILE A 126 -1.36 5.87 -10.36
CA ILE A 126 -2.11 7.01 -10.91
C ILE A 126 -2.69 6.79 -12.31
N GLY A 127 -2.55 5.58 -12.88
CA GLY A 127 -3.04 5.23 -14.20
C GLY A 127 -4.57 5.24 -14.33
N GLU A 128 -5.07 5.25 -15.56
CA GLU A 128 -6.49 5.43 -15.85
C GLU A 128 -7.36 4.25 -15.42
N GLN A 129 -6.82 3.03 -15.40
CA GLN A 129 -7.58 1.83 -15.06
C GLN A 129 -7.80 1.69 -13.55
N VAL A 130 -9.04 1.54 -13.10
CA VAL A 130 -9.35 1.15 -11.72
C VAL A 130 -8.93 -0.31 -11.53
N ALA A 131 -8.05 -0.55 -10.55
CA ALA A 131 -7.51 -1.86 -10.24
C ALA A 131 -8.49 -2.70 -9.40
N THR A 132 -8.13 -3.96 -9.13
CA THR A 132 -8.87 -4.85 -8.22
C THR A 132 -8.03 -5.21 -6.99
N PRO A 133 -8.63 -5.49 -5.82
CA PRO A 133 -7.88 -5.94 -4.66
C PRO A 133 -7.08 -7.21 -4.98
N GLY A 134 -5.83 -7.26 -4.52
CA GLY A 134 -4.88 -8.33 -4.79
C GLY A 134 -4.32 -8.37 -6.21
N GLN A 135 -4.59 -7.38 -7.05
CA GLN A 135 -3.93 -7.29 -8.36
C GLN A 135 -2.44 -7.01 -8.17
N ILE A 136 -1.59 -7.75 -8.88
CA ILE A 136 -0.16 -7.45 -8.97
C ILE A 136 0.11 -6.68 -10.26
N LYS A 137 0.40 -5.39 -10.14
CA LYS A 137 0.67 -4.50 -11.29
C LYS A 137 2.16 -4.29 -11.46
N GLN A 138 2.62 -4.20 -12.71
CA GLN A 138 3.98 -3.75 -13.01
C GLN A 138 3.96 -2.23 -13.16
N VAL A 139 4.69 -1.53 -12.30
CA VAL A 139 4.69 -0.08 -12.25
C VAL A 139 6.09 0.49 -12.35
N LYS A 140 6.18 1.75 -12.76
CA LYS A 140 7.41 2.54 -12.61
C LYS A 140 7.19 3.68 -11.62
N ILE A 141 8.24 3.95 -10.84
CA ILE A 141 8.28 5.04 -9.87
C ILE A 141 8.43 6.37 -10.59
N LEU A 142 7.68 7.38 -10.13
CA LEU A 142 7.73 8.77 -10.59
C LEU A 142 8.23 9.71 -9.49
N GLY A 143 7.90 9.44 -8.23
CA GLY A 143 8.30 10.27 -7.10
C GLY A 143 7.83 9.71 -5.76
N VAL A 144 8.03 10.45 -4.67
CA VAL A 144 7.61 10.04 -3.32
C VAL A 144 7.25 11.26 -2.46
N MET A 145 6.29 11.12 -1.55
CA MET A 145 5.93 12.15 -0.57
C MET A 145 6.17 11.64 0.86
N ALA A 146 6.72 12.49 1.72
CA ALA A 146 7.09 12.17 3.10
C ALA A 146 5.95 12.49 4.09
N LEU A 147 4.96 11.60 4.22
CA LEU A 147 3.89 11.79 5.20
C LEU A 147 4.41 11.47 6.61
N LEU A 148 3.95 12.26 7.58
CA LEU A 148 3.99 11.89 9.00
C LEU A 148 2.57 11.52 9.41
N ASP A 149 2.28 10.21 9.45
CA ASP A 149 0.96 9.69 9.80
C ASP A 149 0.92 9.41 11.30
N GLU A 150 0.17 10.21 12.07
CA GLU A 150 0.14 10.10 13.54
C GLU A 150 1.52 10.13 14.25
N GLY A 151 2.54 10.70 13.59
CA GLY A 151 3.89 10.84 14.13
C GLY A 151 4.87 9.76 13.67
N GLU A 152 4.46 8.87 12.78
CA GLU A 152 5.29 7.84 12.15
C GLU A 152 5.65 8.24 10.71
N THR A 153 6.82 7.81 10.25
CA THR A 153 7.27 7.96 8.86
C THR A 153 6.46 7.02 7.99
N ASP A 154 5.81 7.61 6.99
CA ASP A 154 4.88 6.90 6.13
C ASP A 154 5.08 7.38 4.69
N TRP A 155 6.04 6.79 3.96
CA TRP A 155 6.35 7.26 2.61
C TRP A 155 5.29 6.84 1.59
N LYS A 156 4.81 7.79 0.79
CA LYS A 156 3.83 7.55 -0.28
C LYS A 156 4.49 7.63 -1.65
N VAL A 157 4.78 6.49 -2.26
CA VAL A 157 5.41 6.42 -3.59
C VAL A 157 4.38 6.70 -4.68
N LEU A 158 4.66 7.65 -5.56
CA LEU A 158 3.90 7.88 -6.79
C LEU A 158 4.41 6.97 -7.88
N ALA A 159 3.52 6.16 -8.43
CA ALA A 159 3.84 5.22 -9.49
C ALA A 159 2.77 5.22 -10.60
N ILE A 160 3.11 4.64 -11.74
CA ILE A 160 2.16 4.40 -12.83
C ILE A 160 2.37 3.01 -13.43
N ASP A 161 1.27 2.32 -13.75
CA ASP A 161 1.30 1.07 -14.51
C ASP A 161 2.08 1.25 -15.82
N VAL A 162 3.02 0.35 -16.10
CA VAL A 162 3.82 0.40 -17.34
C VAL A 162 2.98 0.22 -18.61
N ASN A 163 1.78 -0.34 -18.48
CA ASN A 163 0.82 -0.53 -19.57
C ASN A 163 -0.14 0.65 -19.74
N ASP A 164 -0.10 1.66 -18.87
CA ASP A 164 -0.95 2.83 -18.99
C ASP A 164 -0.61 3.63 -20.27
N PRO A 165 -1.60 4.15 -21.02
CA PRO A 165 -1.35 4.96 -22.22
C PRO A 165 -0.47 6.21 -21.99
N LEU A 166 -0.47 6.78 -20.78
CA LEU A 166 0.38 7.90 -20.39
C LEU A 166 1.74 7.46 -19.85
N ALA A 167 1.96 6.18 -19.55
CA ALA A 167 3.22 5.71 -19.01
C ALA A 167 4.43 6.19 -19.82
N PRO A 168 4.48 6.11 -21.18
CA PRO A 168 5.64 6.61 -21.93
C PRO A 168 5.97 8.09 -21.72
N LYS A 169 5.00 8.91 -21.30
CA LYS A 169 5.13 10.36 -21.09
C LYS A 169 5.44 10.76 -19.65
N LEU A 170 5.29 9.84 -18.69
CA LEU A 170 5.49 10.09 -17.27
C LEU A 170 6.79 9.41 -16.82
N ASN A 171 7.89 10.13 -16.69
CA ASN A 171 9.21 9.54 -16.38
C ASN A 171 9.85 10.08 -15.11
N ASP A 172 9.38 11.22 -14.62
CA ASP A 172 9.74 11.81 -13.33
C ASP A 172 8.54 12.57 -12.73
N ILE A 173 8.68 13.10 -11.52
CA ILE A 173 7.58 13.71 -10.77
C ILE A 173 7.02 14.96 -11.47
N GLU A 174 7.83 15.71 -12.20
CA GLU A 174 7.41 16.91 -12.92
C GLU A 174 6.45 16.59 -14.07
N ASP A 175 6.57 15.40 -14.67
CA ASP A 175 5.67 14.97 -15.74
C ASP A 175 4.25 14.74 -15.20
N VAL A 176 4.10 14.39 -13.91
CA VAL A 176 2.79 14.23 -13.26
C VAL A 176 2.03 15.55 -13.28
N GLU A 177 2.63 16.64 -12.83
CA GLU A 177 1.95 17.94 -12.83
C GLU A 177 1.69 18.45 -14.27
N LYS A 178 2.55 18.11 -15.22
CA LYS A 178 2.38 18.47 -16.63
C LYS A 178 1.20 17.76 -17.30
N HIS A 179 0.99 16.48 -17.00
CA HIS A 179 -0.01 15.65 -17.67
C HIS A 179 -1.28 15.41 -16.85
N LEU A 180 -1.20 15.54 -15.52
CA LEU A 180 -2.26 15.35 -14.53
C LEU A 180 -2.27 16.53 -13.55
N PRO A 181 -2.50 17.77 -14.03
CA PRO A 181 -2.33 18.98 -13.23
C PRO A 181 -3.21 18.99 -11.99
N GLY A 182 -2.61 19.31 -10.85
CA GLY A 182 -3.27 19.37 -9.55
C GLY A 182 -3.38 18.03 -8.82
N LEU A 183 -2.98 16.89 -9.41
CA LEU A 183 -3.03 15.59 -8.75
C LEU A 183 -2.14 15.55 -7.51
N VAL A 184 -0.89 16.01 -7.61
CA VAL A 184 0.06 16.02 -6.46
C VAL A 184 -0.47 16.89 -5.31
N ARG A 185 -1.08 18.04 -5.65
CA ARG A 185 -1.73 18.91 -4.66
C ARG A 185 -2.94 18.23 -3.99
N ALA A 186 -3.77 17.53 -4.78
CA ALA A 186 -4.89 16.75 -4.24
C ALA A 186 -4.39 15.59 -3.36
N THR A 187 -3.26 14.97 -3.71
CA THR A 187 -2.58 13.96 -2.87
C THR A 187 -2.18 14.50 -1.52
N ASN A 188 -1.51 15.66 -1.50
CA ASN A 188 -1.13 16.32 -0.26
C ASN A 188 -2.38 16.59 0.62
N GLU A 189 -3.42 17.19 0.04
CA GLU A 189 -4.65 17.50 0.75
C GLU A 189 -5.33 16.26 1.31
N TRP A 190 -5.48 15.20 0.49
CA TRP A 190 -6.15 13.97 0.88
C TRP A 190 -5.51 13.33 2.12
N PHE A 191 -4.19 13.13 2.09
CA PHE A 191 -3.48 12.50 3.23
C PHE A 191 -3.44 13.37 4.48
N ARG A 192 -3.53 14.70 4.34
CA ARG A 192 -3.67 15.61 5.50
C ARG A 192 -5.02 15.41 6.19
N ILE A 193 -6.11 15.30 5.41
CA ILE A 193 -7.47 15.42 5.96
C ILE A 193 -8.22 14.10 6.17
N TYR A 194 -7.80 12.98 5.56
CA TYR A 194 -8.63 11.76 5.46
C TYR A 194 -9.05 11.16 6.82
N LYS A 195 -8.28 11.40 7.90
CA LYS A 195 -8.60 10.93 9.26
C LYS A 195 -9.30 11.95 10.15
N ILE A 196 -9.49 13.20 9.69
CA ILE A 196 -10.23 14.22 10.46
C ILE A 196 -11.68 13.76 10.76
N PRO A 197 -12.43 13.15 9.83
CA PRO A 197 -13.75 12.57 10.11
C PRO A 197 -13.76 11.49 11.20
N ASP A 198 -12.61 10.86 11.43
CA ASP A 198 -12.40 9.82 12.44
C ASP A 198 -11.98 10.38 13.82
N GLY A 199 -11.96 11.71 13.94
CA GLY A 199 -11.58 12.44 15.16
C GLY A 199 -10.07 12.53 15.38
N LYS A 200 -9.25 12.27 14.35
CA LYS A 200 -7.80 12.42 14.41
C LYS A 200 -7.36 13.84 14.00
N PRO A 201 -6.19 14.31 14.44
CA PRO A 201 -5.62 15.55 13.95
C PRO A 201 -5.30 15.45 12.45
N GLU A 202 -5.09 16.60 11.84
CA GLU A 202 -4.55 16.69 10.49
C GLU A 202 -3.12 16.14 10.45
N ASN A 203 -2.80 15.32 9.45
CA ASN A 203 -1.44 14.86 9.26
C ASN A 203 -0.55 15.97 8.68
N VAL A 204 0.75 15.79 8.79
CA VAL A 204 1.74 16.74 8.26
C VAL A 204 2.69 16.03 7.31
N PHE A 205 3.33 16.79 6.43
CA PHE A 205 4.37 16.27 5.54
C PHE A 205 5.71 16.89 5.91
N ALA A 206 6.79 16.12 5.82
CA ALA A 206 8.13 16.70 5.72
C ALA A 206 8.28 17.44 4.37
N PHE A 207 9.34 18.22 4.23
CA PHE A 207 9.63 19.02 3.01
C PHE A 207 8.46 19.91 2.56
N SER A 208 7.63 20.38 3.49
CA SER A 208 6.43 21.18 3.18
C SER A 208 5.47 20.51 2.19
N GLY A 209 5.46 19.16 2.12
CA GLY A 209 4.59 18.43 1.21
C GLY A 209 5.10 18.31 -0.22
N GLU A 210 6.37 18.64 -0.48
CA GLU A 210 7.00 18.44 -1.78
C GLU A 210 7.04 16.94 -2.16
N ALA A 211 6.59 16.63 -3.38
CA ALA A 211 6.83 15.32 -3.97
C ALA A 211 8.26 15.28 -4.52
N LYS A 212 9.12 14.46 -3.90
CA LYS A 212 10.49 14.25 -4.34
C LYS A 212 10.52 13.43 -5.63
N ASN A 213 11.53 13.67 -6.44
CA ASN A 213 11.68 13.07 -7.77
C ASN A 213 11.92 11.55 -7.72
N LYS A 214 11.88 10.93 -8.89
CA LYS A 214 12.06 9.48 -9.10
C LYS A 214 13.33 8.95 -8.46
N LYS A 215 14.44 9.69 -8.55
CA LYS A 215 15.72 9.25 -7.98
C LYS A 215 15.59 9.10 -6.47
N TYR A 216 15.09 10.14 -5.80
CA TYR A 216 14.89 10.13 -4.36
C TYR A 216 13.94 9.00 -3.94
N ALA A 217 12.82 8.87 -4.65
CA ALA A 217 11.84 7.81 -4.41
C ALA A 217 12.44 6.41 -4.54
N THR A 218 13.29 6.19 -5.55
CA THR A 218 13.98 4.91 -5.73
C THR A 218 14.94 4.65 -4.57
N ASP A 219 15.68 5.66 -4.10
CA ASP A 219 16.59 5.51 -2.96
C ASP A 219 15.81 5.11 -1.67
N VAL A 220 14.64 5.72 -1.41
CA VAL A 220 13.77 5.37 -0.27
C VAL A 220 13.21 3.95 -0.38
N VAL A 221 12.76 3.53 -1.57
CA VAL A 221 12.28 2.15 -1.79
C VAL A 221 13.40 1.13 -1.60
N LEU A 222 14.63 1.47 -1.99
CA LEU A 222 15.77 0.59 -1.77
C LEU A 222 16.17 0.51 -0.29
N GLU A 223 16.06 1.61 0.46
CA GLU A 223 16.27 1.61 1.92
C GLU A 223 15.27 0.66 2.62
N THR A 224 13.97 0.81 2.34
CA THR A 224 12.93 -0.06 2.90
C THR A 224 13.08 -1.51 2.44
N HIS A 225 13.61 -1.77 1.25
CA HIS A 225 13.95 -3.12 0.79
C HIS A 225 15.11 -3.74 1.59
N GLU A 226 16.16 -2.96 1.91
CA GLU A 226 17.24 -3.44 2.78
C GLU A 226 16.76 -3.71 4.21
N ALA A 227 15.86 -2.87 4.73
CA ALA A 227 15.19 -3.12 6.02
C ALA A 227 14.38 -4.43 5.99
N TRP A 228 13.61 -4.68 4.92
CA TRP A 228 12.91 -5.96 4.74
C TRP A 228 13.87 -7.16 4.68
N LYS A 229 15.05 -7.03 4.04
CA LYS A 229 16.07 -8.10 4.05
C LYS A 229 16.56 -8.40 5.47
N ALA A 230 16.74 -7.37 6.30
CA ALA A 230 17.11 -7.56 7.71
C ALA A 230 15.97 -8.25 8.48
N LEU A 231 14.72 -7.87 8.24
CA LEU A 231 13.52 -8.52 8.79
C LEU A 231 13.44 -10.01 8.41
N ILE A 232 13.44 -10.33 7.12
CA ILE A 232 13.17 -11.68 6.62
C ILE A 232 14.33 -12.67 6.86
N SER A 233 15.54 -12.15 7.11
CA SER A 233 16.71 -12.94 7.54
C SER A 233 16.75 -13.16 9.05
N GLY A 234 15.87 -12.51 9.83
CA GLY A 234 15.85 -12.57 11.29
C GLY A 234 16.92 -11.72 11.99
N SER A 235 17.55 -10.80 11.26
CA SER A 235 18.56 -9.88 11.80
C SER A 235 17.96 -8.64 12.47
N ALA A 236 16.67 -8.35 12.23
CA ALA A 236 15.92 -7.27 12.86
C ALA A 236 14.77 -7.81 13.76
N ASP A 237 14.35 -7.01 14.75
CA ASP A 237 13.17 -7.32 15.57
C ASP A 237 11.90 -7.18 14.73
N LYS A 238 11.25 -8.32 14.46
CA LYS A 238 10.08 -8.43 13.60
C LYS A 238 8.79 -7.80 14.15
N LYS A 239 8.80 -7.34 15.41
CA LYS A 239 7.58 -6.87 16.10
C LYS A 239 6.49 -7.95 16.06
N ASP A 240 5.34 -7.60 15.51
CA ASP A 240 4.13 -8.39 15.33
C ASP A 240 4.03 -9.04 13.94
N ILE A 241 5.05 -8.90 13.08
CA ILE A 241 5.02 -9.39 11.70
C ILE A 241 5.18 -10.91 11.65
N GLU A 242 4.25 -11.57 10.96
CA GLU A 242 4.33 -12.96 10.51
C GLU A 242 5.22 -13.05 9.27
N VAL A 243 6.40 -13.66 9.46
CA VAL A 243 7.51 -13.73 8.48
C VAL A 243 7.57 -15.07 7.73
N VAL A 244 6.60 -15.95 7.95
CA VAL A 244 6.48 -17.22 7.22
C VAL A 244 6.33 -16.93 5.73
N ASN A 245 7.13 -17.63 4.92
CA ASN A 245 7.21 -17.44 3.48
C ASN A 245 7.53 -18.78 2.80
N THR A 246 7.37 -18.85 1.48
CA THR A 246 7.58 -20.10 0.71
C THR A 246 8.62 -19.95 -0.40
N ALA A 247 8.99 -18.72 -0.76
CA ALA A 247 9.84 -18.42 -1.91
C ALA A 247 11.20 -17.79 -1.55
N VAL A 248 11.40 -17.29 -0.32
CA VAL A 248 12.63 -16.58 0.05
C VAL A 248 13.72 -17.58 0.46
N GLU A 249 14.66 -17.86 -0.45
CA GLU A 249 15.67 -18.94 -0.31
C GLU A 249 16.47 -18.90 1.00
N ASP A 250 16.96 -17.73 1.40
CA ASP A 250 17.82 -17.57 2.58
C ASP A 250 17.04 -17.23 3.87
N SER A 251 15.71 -17.29 3.85
CA SER A 251 14.92 -17.00 5.03
C SER A 251 14.92 -18.19 6.01
N PRO A 252 15.28 -17.99 7.29
CA PRO A 252 15.13 -19.04 8.31
C PRO A 252 13.66 -19.40 8.60
N TYR A 253 12.72 -18.62 8.06
CA TYR A 253 11.27 -18.79 8.21
C TYR A 253 10.61 -19.43 6.98
N LYS A 254 11.40 -19.83 5.98
CA LYS A 254 10.89 -20.49 4.78
C LYS A 254 10.26 -21.82 5.17
N ALA A 255 9.00 -22.01 4.78
CA ALA A 255 8.26 -23.25 4.93
C ALA A 255 8.02 -23.90 3.56
N ASP A 256 8.08 -25.23 3.50
CA ASP A 256 7.78 -25.98 2.27
C ASP A 256 6.30 -25.88 1.90
N THR A 257 5.42 -25.86 2.91
CA THR A 257 3.98 -25.76 2.77
C THR A 257 3.39 -24.99 3.95
N VAL A 258 2.38 -24.17 3.69
CA VAL A 258 1.61 -23.47 4.73
C VAL A 258 0.13 -23.72 4.47
N ASP A 259 -0.60 -24.17 5.49
CA ASP A 259 -2.04 -24.37 5.35
C ASP A 259 -2.76 -23.01 5.38
N ILE A 260 -3.41 -22.67 4.27
CA ILE A 260 -4.33 -21.54 4.18
C ILE A 260 -5.77 -22.05 4.03
N PRO A 261 -6.78 -21.30 4.50
CA PRO A 261 -8.17 -21.73 4.37
C PRO A 261 -8.57 -22.02 2.91
N ALA A 262 -9.52 -22.93 2.74
CA ALA A 262 -10.10 -23.21 1.44
C ALA A 262 -10.86 -21.98 0.90
N ALA A 263 -10.88 -21.83 -0.42
CA ALA A 263 -11.65 -20.78 -1.08
C ALA A 263 -13.14 -20.89 -0.69
N SER A 264 -13.73 -19.77 -0.27
CA SER A 264 -15.15 -19.66 0.06
C SER A 264 -15.71 -18.32 -0.42
N PRO A 265 -15.58 -18.00 -1.72
CA PRO A 265 -15.98 -16.71 -2.26
C PRO A 265 -17.49 -16.51 -2.10
N GLN A 266 -17.86 -15.36 -1.55
CA GLN A 266 -19.23 -14.91 -1.43
C GLN A 266 -19.39 -13.53 -2.09
N PRO A 267 -20.60 -13.16 -2.55
CA PRO A 267 -20.88 -11.81 -2.99
C PRO A 267 -20.52 -10.78 -1.93
N ALA A 268 -20.08 -9.59 -2.33
CA ALA A 268 -19.75 -8.51 -1.40
C ALA A 268 -20.96 -8.21 -0.48
N ALA A 269 -20.69 -8.13 0.82
CA ALA A 269 -21.67 -7.73 1.81
C ALA A 269 -22.06 -6.25 1.58
N PRO A 270 -23.30 -5.86 1.91
CA PRO A 270 -23.73 -4.48 1.80
C PRO A 270 -22.91 -3.57 2.72
N ILE A 271 -22.56 -2.39 2.20
CA ILE A 271 -21.90 -1.34 2.98
C ILE A 271 -22.98 -0.48 3.63
N ASP A 272 -22.79 -0.09 4.89
CA ASP A 272 -23.68 0.83 5.58
C ASP A 272 -23.73 2.20 4.88
N GLY A 273 -24.92 2.74 4.66
CA GLY A 273 -25.13 3.99 3.91
C GLY A 273 -24.48 5.22 4.56
N SER A 274 -24.01 5.15 5.81
CA SER A 274 -23.22 6.22 6.40
C SER A 274 -21.86 6.42 5.72
N VAL A 275 -21.34 5.44 4.99
CA VAL A 275 -20.09 5.56 4.21
C VAL A 275 -20.24 6.57 3.07
N ASP A 276 -21.45 6.74 2.51
CA ASP A 276 -21.73 7.68 1.42
C ASP A 276 -21.66 9.16 1.85
N LYS A 277 -21.67 9.44 3.16
CA LYS A 277 -21.63 10.80 3.70
C LYS A 277 -20.38 11.55 3.23
N TRP A 278 -20.60 12.75 2.68
CA TRP A 278 -19.56 13.72 2.40
C TRP A 278 -19.24 14.57 3.63
N PHE A 279 -17.95 14.65 3.95
CA PHE A 279 -17.42 15.55 4.97
C PHE A 279 -16.82 16.77 4.28
N PHE A 280 -17.26 17.96 4.68
CA PHE A 280 -16.72 19.23 4.21
C PHE A 280 -15.74 19.73 5.26
N ILE A 281 -14.45 19.54 4.99
CA ILE A 281 -13.37 19.89 5.90
C ILE A 281 -12.73 21.18 5.39
N SER A 282 -12.81 22.25 6.17
CA SER A 282 -12.07 23.47 5.90
C SER A 282 -10.69 23.36 6.53
N GLY A 283 -9.62 23.40 5.74
CA GLY A 283 -8.26 23.48 6.26
C GLY A 283 -8.08 24.73 7.12
N HIS A 284 -7.50 24.58 8.30
CA HIS A 284 -7.02 25.73 9.06
C HIS A 284 -5.71 26.21 8.39
N ASN A 285 -5.79 27.33 7.66
CA ASN A 285 -4.71 28.02 6.94
C ASN A 285 -4.04 27.20 5.83
N LEU A 286 -4.41 27.52 4.58
CA LEU A 286 -3.59 27.24 3.38
C LEU A 286 -2.39 28.19 3.32
#